data_AF-A0A7K1KNE9-F1
#
_entry.id   AF-A0A7K1KNE9-F1
#
_cell.length_a   1.000
_cell.length_b   1.000
_cell.length_c   1.000
_cell.angle_alpha   90.00
_cell.angle_beta   90.00
_cell.angle_gamma   90.00
#
_symmetry.space_group_name_H-M   'P 1'
#
loop_
_entity.id
_entity.type
_entity.pdbx_description
1 polymer ?
#
loop_
_entity_poly.entity_id
_entity_poly.type
_entity_poly.pdbx_seq_one_letter_code
_entity_poly.pdbx_strand_id
1 'polypeptide(L)'
;MRKLLKIGALLSGLLALIPQLAQAAGEKADELIVVADTRVLDNSIMLYFADLYNTNILLFAIWAVALTAVYGVFLGVLMDFIMARTGLDLSKRKIIEH
;
A
#
# COMPACT_ATOMS: atom_id res chain seq x y z
N MET A 1 -16.70 -29.09 -39.27
CA MET A 1 -15.76 -28.98 -38.13
C MET A 1 -15.56 -27.54 -37.63
N ARG A 2 -15.18 -26.55 -38.45
CA ARG A 2 -14.98 -25.16 -37.98
C ARG A 2 -16.22 -24.51 -37.31
N LYS A 3 -17.43 -24.81 -37.76
CA LYS A 3 -18.68 -24.31 -37.13
C LYS A 3 -18.93 -24.94 -35.74
N LEU A 4 -18.65 -26.23 -35.58
CA LEU A 4 -18.75 -26.94 -34.30
C LEU A 4 -17.74 -26.42 -33.27
N LEU A 5 -16.51 -26.11 -33.71
CA LEU A 5 -15.50 -25.50 -32.84
C LEU A 5 -15.91 -24.09 -32.36
N LYS A 6 -16.54 -23.29 -33.23
CA LYS A 6 -17.07 -21.97 -32.86
C LYS A 6 -18.21 -22.06 -31.85
N ILE A 7 -19.10 -23.04 -32.00
CA ILE A 7 -20.20 -23.30 -31.06
C ILE A 7 -19.64 -23.78 -29.71
N GLY A 8 -18.66 -24.69 -29.74
CA GLY A 8 -17.97 -25.15 -28.54
C GLY A 8 -17.27 -24.02 -27.78
N ALA A 9 -16.58 -23.12 -28.50
CA ALA A 9 -15.93 -21.95 -27.91
C ALA A 9 -16.92 -20.93 -27.33
N LEU A 10 -18.09 -20.76 -27.97
CA LEU A 10 -19.16 -19.90 -27.46
C LEU A 10 -19.75 -20.47 -26.16
N LEU A 11 -20.03 -21.79 -26.14
CA LEU A 11 -20.56 -22.48 -24.97
C LEU A 11 -19.58 -22.48 -23.80
N SER A 12 -18.28 -22.69 -24.05
CA SER A 12 -17.27 -22.59 -23.00
C SER A 12 -17.12 -21.17 -22.47
N GLY A 13 -17.21 -20.16 -23.35
CA GLY A 13 -17.25 -18.75 -22.94
C GLY A 13 -18.46 -18.40 -22.07
N LEU A 14 -19.64 -18.91 -22.41
CA LEU A 14 -20.87 -18.73 -21.62
C LEU A 14 -20.79 -19.42 -20.25
N LEU A 15 -20.27 -20.64 -20.19
CA LEU A 15 -20.06 -21.37 -18.94
C LEU A 15 -19.06 -20.66 -18.02
N ALA A 16 -18.04 -20.01 -18.58
CA ALA A 16 -17.06 -19.24 -17.82
C ALA A 16 -17.62 -17.96 -17.18
N LEU A 17 -18.81 -17.49 -17.62
CA LEU A 17 -19.47 -16.30 -17.07
C LEU A 17 -20.43 -16.63 -15.90
N ILE A 18 -20.75 -17.91 -15.67
CA ILE A 18 -21.63 -18.35 -14.58
C ILE A 18 -21.11 -17.95 -13.19
N PRO A 19 -19.81 -18.05 -12.87
CA PRO A 19 -19.28 -17.63 -11.57
C PRO A 19 -19.46 -16.13 -11.32
N GLN A 20 -19.36 -15.30 -12.36
CA GLN A 20 -19.55 -13.85 -12.24
C GLN A 20 -21.01 -13.50 -11.94
N LEU A 21 -21.96 -14.22 -12.55
CA LEU A 21 -23.38 -14.08 -12.23
C LEU A 21 -23.69 -14.53 -10.79
N ALA A 22 -23.04 -15.59 -10.31
CA ALA A 22 -23.17 -16.04 -8.93
C ALA A 22 -22.58 -15.04 -7.92
N GLN A 23 -21.44 -14.42 -8.23
CA GLN A 23 -20.85 -13.35 -7.40
C GLN A 23 -21.69 -12.06 -7.43
N ALA A 24 -22.37 -11.77 -8.54
CA ALA A 24 -23.25 -10.61 -8.68
C ALA A 24 -24.66 -10.81 -8.07
N ALA A 25 -25.03 -12.03 -7.70
CA ALA A 25 -26.31 -12.37 -7.08
C ALA A 25 -26.31 -12.22 -5.55
N GLY A 26 -25.16 -11.90 -4.94
CA GLY A 26 -25.11 -11.52 -3.52
C GLY A 26 -25.76 -10.15 -3.29
N GLU A 27 -26.24 -9.91 -2.06
CA GLU A 27 -26.62 -8.56 -1.66
C GLU A 27 -25.46 -7.59 -1.94
N LYS A 28 -25.79 -6.38 -2.39
CA LYS A 28 -24.81 -5.33 -2.64
C LYS A 28 -23.96 -5.23 -1.38
N ALA A 29 -22.66 -5.54 -1.48
CA ALA A 29 -21.77 -5.53 -0.34
C ALA A 29 -21.96 -4.21 0.42
N ASP A 30 -22.45 -4.32 1.66
CA ASP A 30 -22.64 -3.15 2.51
C ASP A 30 -21.31 -2.39 2.56
N GLU A 31 -21.40 -1.07 2.57
CA GLU A 31 -20.24 -0.20 2.60
C GLU A 31 -19.40 -0.55 3.84
N LEU A 32 -18.32 -1.30 3.62
CA LEU A 32 -17.41 -1.71 4.68
C LEU A 32 -16.70 -0.45 5.18
N ILE A 33 -17.23 0.15 6.24
CA ILE A 33 -16.61 1.27 6.93
C ILE A 33 -15.39 0.71 7.66
N VAL A 34 -14.20 1.00 7.15
CA VAL A 34 -12.94 0.63 7.79
C VAL A 34 -12.70 1.61 8.94
N VAL A 35 -12.77 1.10 10.16
CA VAL A 35 -12.56 1.86 11.40
C VAL A 35 -11.40 1.22 12.15
N ALA A 36 -10.49 2.04 12.67
CA ALA A 36 -9.41 1.57 13.52
C ALA A 36 -9.97 1.16 14.91
N ASP A 37 -9.64 -0.05 15.36
CA ASP A 37 -10.04 -0.52 16.70
C ASP A 37 -9.14 0.10 17.78
N THR A 38 -9.68 1.05 18.53
CA THR A 38 -8.98 1.80 19.57
C THR A 38 -9.02 1.11 20.94
N ARG A 39 -9.84 0.07 21.11
CA ARG A 39 -10.09 -0.58 22.41
C ARG A 39 -8.93 -1.44 22.89
N VAL A 40 -8.06 -1.85 21.97
CA VAL A 40 -6.92 -2.73 22.23
C VAL A 40 -5.61 -1.92 22.29
N LEU A 41 -5.67 -0.60 22.13
CA LEU A 41 -4.50 0.27 22.09
C LEU A 41 -4.19 0.85 23.48
N ASP A 42 -3.20 0.27 24.16
CA ASP A 42 -2.70 0.79 25.44
C ASP A 42 -1.70 1.95 25.26
N ASN A 43 -1.10 2.07 24.07
CA ASN A 43 -0.10 3.11 23.79
C ASN A 43 -0.77 4.41 23.34
N SER A 44 -0.56 5.50 24.09
CA SER A 44 -1.17 6.82 23.85
C SER A 44 -0.84 7.42 22.48
N ILE A 45 0.33 7.13 21.91
CA ILE A 45 0.72 7.61 20.57
C ILE A 45 -0.06 6.86 19.49
N MET A 46 -0.18 5.54 19.63
CA MET A 46 -0.95 4.72 18.69
C MET A 46 -2.43 5.05 18.77
N LEU A 47 -2.95 5.28 19.98
CA LEU A 47 -4.32 5.72 20.21
C LEU A 47 -4.61 7.04 19.49
N TYR A 48 -3.70 8.03 19.60
CA TYR A 48 -3.85 9.31 18.89
C TYR A 48 -3.96 9.14 17.37
N PHE A 49 -3.11 8.32 16.75
CA PHE A 49 -3.18 8.09 15.30
C PHE A 49 -4.43 7.30 14.89
N ALA A 50 -4.85 6.33 15.70
CA ALA A 50 -6.08 5.58 15.46
C ALA A 50 -7.33 6.46 15.59
N ASP A 51 -7.37 7.35 16.59
CA ASP A 51 -8.44 8.33 16.74
C ASP A 51 -8.47 9.32 15.58
N LEU A 52 -7.31 9.79 15.10
CA LEU A 52 -7.22 10.64 13.91
C LEU A 52 -7.74 9.92 12.66
N TYR A 53 -7.41 8.65 12.47
CA TYR A 53 -7.91 7.86 11.34
C TYR A 53 -9.44 7.82 11.34
N ASN A 54 -10.05 7.67 12.52
CA ASN A 54 -11.51 7.58 12.68
C ASN A 54 -12.22 8.95 12.61
N THR A 55 -11.59 10.03 13.07
CA THR A 55 -12.23 11.36 13.24
C THR A 55 -11.87 12.37 12.16
N ASN A 56 -10.64 12.35 11.64
CA ASN A 56 -10.14 13.31 10.66
C ASN A 56 -9.07 12.69 9.75
N ILE A 57 -9.54 12.03 8.69
CA ILE A 57 -8.69 11.34 7.72
C ILE A 57 -7.69 12.26 7.00
N LEU A 58 -8.02 13.54 6.81
CA LEU A 58 -7.13 14.51 6.18
C LEU A 58 -5.92 14.80 7.07
N LEU A 59 -6.15 15.02 8.36
CA LEU A 59 -5.07 15.24 9.31
C LEU A 59 -4.21 13.98 9.48
N PHE A 60 -4.83 12.80 9.50
CA PHE A 60 -4.09 11.54 9.47
C PHE A 60 -3.19 11.42 8.24
N ALA A 61 -3.70 11.74 7.05
CA ALA A 61 -2.93 11.69 5.80
C ALA A 61 -1.73 12.68 5.81
N ILE A 62 -1.92 13.88 6.35
CA ILE A 62 -0.83 14.86 6.52
C ILE A 62 0.26 14.29 7.42
N TRP A 63 -0.12 13.68 8.55
CA TRP A 63 0.84 13.02 9.44
C TRP A 63 1.59 11.89 8.76
N ALA A 64 0.91 11.05 7.98
CA ALA A 64 1.54 9.96 7.24
C ALA A 64 2.62 10.49 6.26
N VAL A 65 2.31 11.56 5.52
CA VAL A 65 3.27 12.20 4.60
C VAL A 65 4.44 12.81 5.37
N ALA A 66 4.16 13.57 6.44
CA ALA A 66 5.19 14.22 7.24
C ALA A 66 6.15 13.20 7.87
N LEU A 67 5.62 12.14 8.49
CA LEU A 67 6.43 11.07 9.08
C LEU A 67 7.27 10.36 8.03
N THR A 68 6.70 10.08 6.85
CA THR A 68 7.45 9.45 5.75
C THR A 68 8.63 10.30 5.32
N ALA A 69 8.43 11.61 5.13
CA ALA A 69 9.51 12.53 4.77
C ALA A 69 10.59 12.60 5.86
N VAL A 70 10.18 12.71 7.14
CA VAL A 70 11.09 12.75 8.28
C VAL A 70 11.92 11.47 8.39
N TYR A 71 11.29 10.29 8.29
CA TYR A 71 12.00 9.01 8.33
C TYR A 71 12.92 8.82 7.12
N GLY A 72 12.52 9.27 5.93
CA GLY A 72 13.38 9.22 4.75
C GLY A 72 14.67 10.03 4.93
N VAL A 73 14.54 11.27 5.42
CA VAL A 73 15.71 12.12 5.72
C VAL A 73 16.55 11.52 6.85
N PHE A 74 15.91 11.07 7.93
CA PHE A 74 16.59 10.46 9.07
C PHE A 74 17.42 9.24 8.65
N LEU A 75 16.85 8.33 7.87
CA LEU A 75 17.55 7.15 7.37
C LEU A 75 18.69 7.51 6.42
N GLY A 76 18.49 8.50 5.55
CA GLY A 76 19.55 9.01 4.67
C GLY A 76 20.75 9.55 5.46
N VAL A 77 20.49 10.45 6.41
CA VAL A 77 21.52 11.02 7.28
C VAL A 77 22.20 9.96 8.14
N LEU A 78 21.43 9.00 8.67
CA LEU A 78 21.98 7.88 9.44
C LEU A 78 22.92 7.03 8.58
N MET A 79 22.56 6.77 7.33
CA MET A 79 23.40 6.01 6.41
C MET A 79 24.69 6.76 6.08
N ASP A 80 24.61 8.06 5.79
CA ASP A 80 25.79 8.90 5.54
C ASP A 80 26.74 8.89 6.74
N PHE A 81 26.18 8.96 7.96
CA PHE A 81 26.92 8.90 9.21
C PHE A 81 27.63 7.55 9.44
N ILE A 82 27.00 6.45 9.02
CA ILE A 82 27.60 5.11 9.08
C ILE A 82 28.71 4.99 8.03
N MET A 83 28.46 5.40 6.79
CA MET A 83 29.43 5.35 5.68
C MET A 83 30.70 6.16 5.97
N ALA A 84 30.55 7.33 6.58
CA ALA A 84 31.69 8.15 7.00
C ALA A 84 32.61 7.45 8.02
N ARG A 85 32.07 6.55 8.86
CA ARG A 85 32.86 5.80 9.85
C ARG A 85 33.49 4.53 9.32
N THR A 86 32.94 3.95 8.25
CA THR A 86 33.48 2.73 7.64
C THR A 86 34.57 3.02 6.61
N GLY A 87 34.92 4.30 6.39
CA GLY A 87 35.99 4.71 5.48
C GLY A 87 35.57 4.80 4.01
N LEU A 88 34.29 4.59 3.71
CA LEU A 88 33.69 4.82 2.39
C LEU A 88 33.13 6.25 2.33
N ASP A 89 34.03 7.24 2.34
CA ASP A 89 33.63 8.64 2.17
C ASP A 89 33.52 8.97 0.66
N LEU A 90 32.29 8.97 0.16
CA LEU A 90 31.96 9.32 -1.23
C LEU A 90 31.98 10.84 -1.48
N SER A 91 32.24 11.66 -0.46
CA SER A 91 32.28 13.13 -0.55
C SER A 91 33.48 13.64 -1.35
N LYS A 92 34.54 12.83 -1.48
CA LYS A 92 35.73 13.14 -2.29
C LYS A 92 35.81 12.24 -3.52
N ARG A 93 34.83 12.34 -4.43
CA ARG A 93 35.01 11.79 -5.77
C ARG A 93 36.06 12.62 -6.51
N LYS A 94 37.28 12.11 -6.62
CA LYS A 94 38.15 12.43 -7.77
C LYS A 94 37.38 11.88 -8.97
N ILE A 95 36.77 12.75 -9.76
CA ILE A 95 36.20 12.39 -11.07
C ILE A 95 37.40 12.00 -11.92
N ILE A 96 37.79 10.73 -11.88
CA ILE A 96 38.75 10.16 -12.81
C ILE A 96 37.90 9.73 -14.01
N GLU A 97 37.51 10.72 -14.82
CA GLU A 97 37.11 10.47 -16.20
C GLU A 97 38.38 10.02 -16.94
N HIS A 98 38.38 8.77 -17.41
CA HIS A 98 39.15 8.28 -18.54
C HIS A 98 38.17 7.60 -19.48
#